data_AF-A0AA46UQ21-F1
#
_entry.id   AF-A0AA46UQ21-F1
#
_cell.length_a   1.000
_cell.length_b   1.000
_cell.length_c   1.000
_cell.angle_alpha   90.00
_cell.angle_beta   90.00
_cell.angle_gamma   90.00
#
_symmetry.space_group_name_H-M   'P 1'
#
loop_
_entity.id
_entity.type
_entity.pdbx_description
1 polymer ?
#
loop_
_entity_poly.entity_id
_entity_poly.type
_entity_poly.pdbx_seq_one_letter_code
_entity_poly.pdbx_strand_id
1 'polypeptide(L)'
;MSENKEKVYPECEKLASHEQELNTIRNFLDWCDSKRFELRDWNHLNYGEPQKINKSREQLLAEYLGIDLKVVEKERQEMLEDFVSGK
;
A
#
# COMPACT_ATOMS: atom_id res chain seq x y z
N MET A 1 -36.15 5.18 -13.87
CA MET A 1 -34.84 4.90 -14.48
C MET A 1 -33.87 4.77 -13.33
N SER A 2 -33.51 3.53 -12.99
CA SER A 2 -32.59 3.26 -11.88
C SER A 2 -31.19 3.57 -12.40
N GLU A 3 -30.57 4.63 -11.89
CA GLU A 3 -29.16 4.91 -12.14
C GLU A 3 -28.35 3.73 -11.62
N ASN A 4 -27.86 2.89 -12.53
CA ASN A 4 -26.91 1.85 -12.21
C ASN A 4 -25.58 2.56 -11.94
N LYS A 5 -25.40 3.08 -10.73
CA LYS A 5 -24.11 3.62 -10.28
C LYS A 5 -23.15 2.45 -10.24
N GLU A 6 -22.29 2.39 -11.25
CA GLU A 6 -21.16 1.47 -11.31
C GLU A 6 -20.42 1.56 -9.97
N LYS A 7 -20.35 0.44 -9.24
CA LYS A 7 -19.76 0.41 -7.91
C LYS A 7 -18.25 0.56 -8.10
N VAL A 8 -17.70 1.68 -7.63
CA VAL A 8 -16.28 2.02 -7.78
C VAL A 8 -15.53 1.52 -6.54
N TYR A 9 -14.34 0.93 -6.75
CA TYR A 9 -13.43 0.49 -5.69
C TYR A 9 -12.16 1.36 -5.71
N PRO A 10 -12.26 2.60 -5.20
CA PRO A 10 -11.27 3.65 -5.46
C PRO A 10 -9.88 3.34 -4.91
N GLU A 11 -9.75 2.70 -3.75
CA GLU A 11 -8.43 2.37 -3.22
C GLU A 11 -7.79 1.18 -3.95
N CYS A 12 -8.58 0.25 -4.46
CA CYS A 12 -8.10 -0.81 -5.36
C CYS A 12 -7.68 -0.28 -6.72
N GLU A 13 -8.42 0.66 -7.30
CA GLU A 13 -8.01 1.37 -8.52
C GLU A 13 -6.74 2.19 -8.30
N LYS A 14 -6.62 2.85 -7.14
CA LYS A 14 -5.42 3.55 -6.73
C LYS A 14 -4.23 2.60 -6.60
N LEU A 15 -4.42 1.45 -5.96
CA LEU A 15 -3.39 0.42 -5.84
C LEU A 15 -2.93 -0.08 -7.22
N ALA A 16 -3.87 -0.32 -8.13
CA ALA A 16 -3.56 -0.78 -9.49
C ALA A 16 -2.84 0.29 -10.32
N SER A 17 -3.26 1.55 -10.21
CA SER A 17 -2.65 2.66 -10.96
C SER A 17 -1.22 2.99 -10.54
N HIS A 18 -0.79 2.57 -9.35
CA HIS A 18 0.58 2.75 -8.85
C HIS A 18 1.43 1.45 -8.91
N GLU A 19 1.03 0.46 -9.72
CA GLU A 19 1.75 -0.81 -9.80
C GLU A 19 3.22 -0.64 -10.21
N GLN A 20 3.49 0.27 -11.15
CA GLN A 20 4.86 0.53 -11.61
C GLN A 20 5.72 1.18 -10.53
N GLU A 21 5.19 2.17 -9.82
CA GLU A 21 5.85 2.82 -8.68
C GLU A 21 6.11 1.82 -7.55
N LEU A 22 5.12 0.98 -7.23
CA LEU A 22 5.26 -0.11 -6.25
C LEU A 22 6.41 -1.04 -6.60
N ASN A 23 6.48 -1.49 -7.85
CA ASN A 23 7.53 -2.39 -8.31
C ASN A 23 8.91 -1.72 -8.27
N THR A 24 8.97 -0.43 -8.61
CA THR A 24 10.21 0.35 -8.53
C THR A 24 10.74 0.43 -7.11
N ILE A 25 9.88 0.76 -6.14
CA ILE A 25 10.30 0.90 -4.74
C ILE A 25 10.61 -0.48 -4.14
N ARG A 26 9.84 -1.53 -4.46
CA ARG A 26 10.15 -2.92 -4.05
C ARG A 26 11.54 -3.34 -4.50
N ASN A 27 11.87 -3.13 -5.78
CA ASN A 27 13.19 -3.44 -6.32
C ASN A 27 14.31 -2.66 -5.60
N PHE A 28 14.05 -1.41 -5.23
CA PHE A 28 15.00 -0.62 -4.44
C PHE A 28 15.19 -1.18 -3.03
N LEU A 29 14.10 -1.56 -2.34
CA LEU A 29 14.17 -2.17 -1.01
C LEU A 29 14.88 -3.53 -1.04
N ASP A 30 14.62 -4.35 -2.06
CA ASP A 30 15.32 -5.62 -2.28
C ASP A 30 16.81 -5.41 -2.54
N TRP A 31 17.16 -4.37 -3.31
CA TRP A 31 18.56 -3.99 -3.50
C TRP A 31 19.22 -3.54 -2.19
N CYS A 32 18.54 -2.74 -1.35
CA CYS A 32 19.05 -2.36 -0.02
C CYS A 32 19.36 -3.58 0.85
N ASP A 33 18.44 -4.56 0.91
CA ASP A 33 18.65 -5.82 1.64
C ASP A 33 19.85 -6.59 1.10
N SER A 34 20.03 -6.66 -0.23
CA SER A 34 21.18 -7.31 -0.87
C SER A 34 22.53 -6.68 -0.47
N LYS A 35 22.49 -5.40 -0.06
CA LYS A 35 23.65 -4.64 0.43
C LYS A 35 23.74 -4.59 1.95
N ARG A 36 22.80 -5.21 2.68
CA ARG A 36 22.65 -5.12 4.14
C ARG A 36 22.46 -3.68 4.62
N PHE A 37 21.82 -2.85 3.80
CA PHE A 37 21.40 -1.51 4.20
C PHE A 37 20.08 -1.61 4.98
N GLU A 38 19.96 -0.83 6.04
CA GLU A 38 18.75 -0.76 6.84
C GLU A 38 18.13 0.63 6.73
N LEU A 39 16.82 0.68 6.45
CA LEU A 39 16.05 1.91 6.59
C LEU A 39 15.84 2.23 8.07
N ARG A 40 16.10 3.47 8.44
CA ARG A 40 15.92 3.99 9.79
C ARG A 40 15.15 5.30 9.76
N ASP A 41 14.31 5.50 10.75
CA ASP A 41 13.56 6.75 10.92
C ASP A 41 14.41 7.76 11.69
N TRP A 42 14.55 8.96 11.13
CA TRP A 42 15.18 10.07 11.81
C TRP A 42 14.11 10.87 12.56
N ASN A 43 13.79 10.41 13.77
CA ASN A 43 12.84 11.12 14.63
C ASN A 43 13.58 12.20 15.45
N HIS A 44 13.39 13.47 15.09
CA HIS A 44 13.98 14.62 15.76
C HIS A 44 13.63 14.75 17.26
N LEU A 45 12.61 14.03 17.75
CA LEU A 45 12.22 14.05 19.15
C LEU A 45 13.12 13.16 20.03
N ASN A 46 13.81 12.18 19.44
CA ASN A 46 14.78 11.33 20.12
C ASN A 46 16.18 11.75 19.70
N TYR A 47 16.73 12.73 20.43
CA TYR A 47 18.05 13.31 20.20
C TYR A 47 19.14 12.23 20.05
N GLY A 48 19.62 12.02 18.82
CA GLY A 48 20.98 11.52 18.56
C GLY A 48 21.11 10.31 17.64
N GLU A 49 20.08 9.47 17.47
CA GLU A 49 20.24 8.22 16.71
C GLU A 49 19.02 7.85 15.85
N PRO A 50 19.23 7.41 14.58
CA PRO A 50 18.18 6.86 13.73
C PRO A 50 17.54 5.60 14.35
N GLN A 51 16.21 5.58 14.42
CA GLN A 51 15.44 4.49 15.03
C GLN A 51 15.07 3.42 14.01
N LYS A 52 14.89 2.17 14.48
CA LYS A 52 14.36 1.11 13.61
C LYS A 52 12.92 1.42 13.22
N ILE A 53 12.60 1.17 11.96
CA ILE A 53 11.23 1.26 11.46
C ILE A 53 10.51 -0.03 11.84
N ASN A 54 9.44 0.08 12.63
CA ASN A 54 8.57 -1.05 13.01
C ASN A 54 7.36 -1.15 12.07
N LYS A 55 7.61 -1.15 10.75
CA LYS A 55 6.59 -1.29 9.70
C LYS A 55 7.06 -2.31 8.67
N SER A 56 6.13 -3.06 8.09
CA SER A 56 6.43 -3.91 6.95
C SER A 56 6.74 -3.05 5.72
N ARG A 57 7.36 -3.65 4.70
CA ARG A 57 7.63 -2.97 3.43
C ARG A 57 6.34 -2.50 2.76
N GLU A 58 5.31 -3.33 2.80
CA GLU A 58 3.99 -3.04 2.25
C GLU A 58 3.35 -1.85 2.97
N GLN A 59 3.52 -1.74 4.29
CA GLN A 59 3.04 -0.58 5.05
C GLN A 59 3.78 0.69 4.65
N LEU A 60 5.11 0.64 4.46
CA LEU A 60 5.88 1.78 3.99
C LEU A 60 5.49 2.22 2.58
N LEU A 61 5.30 1.26 1.67
CA LEU A 61 4.86 1.50 0.30
C LEU A 61 3.47 2.13 0.25
N ALA A 62 2.54 1.59 1.04
CA ALA A 62 1.19 2.09 1.12
C ALA A 62 1.17 3.53 1.67
N GLU A 63 1.93 3.81 2.73
CA GLU A 63 2.05 5.17 3.26
C GLU A 63 2.65 6.15 2.24
N TYR A 64 3.69 5.74 1.50
CA TYR A 64 4.32 6.58 0.48
C TYR A 64 3.37 6.96 -0.66
N LEU A 65 2.53 6.01 -1.09
CA LEU A 65 1.55 6.20 -2.18
C LEU A 65 0.18 6.68 -1.68
N GLY A 66 0.05 6.89 -0.37
CA GLY A 66 -1.20 7.28 0.29
C GLY A 66 -2.31 6.24 0.18
N ILE A 67 -1.98 4.95 0.04
CA ILE A 67 -2.93 3.84 -0.10
C ILE A 67 -3.36 3.35 1.28
N ASP A 68 -4.65 3.19 1.52
CA ASP A 68 -5.16 2.58 2.75
C ASP A 68 -5.38 1.07 2.56
N LEU A 69 -4.43 0.28 3.04
CA LEU A 69 -4.48 -1.19 2.94
C LEU A 69 -5.72 -1.82 3.60
N LYS A 70 -6.33 -1.17 4.60
CA LYS A 70 -7.57 -1.67 5.21
C LYS A 70 -8.76 -1.44 4.29
N VAL A 71 -8.80 -0.30 3.61
CA VAL A 71 -9.83 0.01 2.62
C VAL A 71 -9.67 -0.90 1.39
N VAL A 72 -8.44 -1.10 0.91
CA VAL A 72 -8.14 -2.08 -0.15
C VAL A 72 -8.69 -3.46 0.19
N GLU A 73 -8.41 -3.97 1.40
CA GLU A 73 -8.89 -5.29 1.79
C GLU A 73 -10.42 -5.34 1.86
N LYS A 74 -11.05 -4.30 2.41
CA LYS A 74 -12.51 -4.19 2.43
C LYS A 74 -13.10 -4.21 1.02
N GLU A 75 -12.57 -3.39 0.12
CA GLU A 75 -13.01 -3.32 -1.28
C GLU A 75 -12.80 -4.64 -2.02
N ARG A 76 -11.72 -5.39 -1.74
CA ARG A 76 -11.51 -6.74 -2.27
C ARG A 76 -12.58 -7.73 -1.82
N GLN A 77 -12.96 -7.70 -0.54
CA GLN A 77 -14.05 -8.54 -0.04
C GLN A 77 -15.36 -8.16 -0.72
N GLU A 78 -15.66 -6.87 -0.88
CA GLU A 78 -16.85 -6.42 -1.59
C GLU A 78 -16.87 -6.86 -3.06
N MET A 79 -15.75 -6.75 -3.77
CA MET A 79 -15.60 -7.25 -5.15
C MET A 79 -15.87 -8.76 -5.25
N LEU A 80 -15.35 -9.54 -4.31
CA LEU A 80 -15.57 -10.99 -4.25
C LEU A 80 -17.04 -11.33 -3.97
N GLU A 81 -17.67 -10.62 -3.03
CA GLU A 81 -19.09 -10.77 -2.73
C GLU A 81 -19.97 -10.44 -3.94
N ASP A 82 -19.67 -9.35 -4.65
CA ASP A 82 -20.39 -8.97 -5.86
C ASP A 82 -20.22 -10.03 -6.97
N PHE A 83 -18.99 -10.53 -7.18
CA PHE A 83 -18.70 -11.60 -8.13
C PHE A 83 -19.44 -12.91 -7.80
N VAL A 84 -19.49 -13.30 -6.52
CA VAL A 84 -20.16 -14.53 -6.08
C VAL A 84 -21.68 -14.39 -6.09
N SER A 85 -22.21 -13.21 -5.77
CA SER A 85 -23.65 -12.94 -5.73
C SER A 85 -24.30 -12.75 -7.09
N GLY A 86 -23.51 -12.70 -8.17
CA GLY A 86 -24.00 -12.58 -9.55
C GLY A 86 -24.71 -11.26 -9.83
N LYS A 87 -24.37 -10.21 -9.08
CA LYS A 87 -24.84 -8.83 -9.30
C LYS A 87 -23.98 -8.11 -10.32
#